data_AF-A0A0G1BGV4-F1
#
_entry.id   AF-A0A0G1BGV4-F1
#
_cell.length_a   1.000
_cell.length_b   1.000
_cell.length_c   1.000
_cell.angle_alpha   90.00
_cell.angle_beta   90.00
_cell.angle_gamma   90.00
#
_symmetry.space_group_name_H-M   'P 1'
#
loop_
_entity.id
_entity.type
_entity.pdbx_description
1 polymer ?
#
loop_
_entity_poly.entity_id
_entity_poly.type
_entity_poly.pdbx_seq_one_letter_code
_entity_poly.pdbx_strand_id
1 'polypeptide(L)'
;PFCSDKLEINTKLNSSPISSLFPFVSFDLTSSRGILYGINRHNNSLVLFDRFSMENYNSVTFAKAGAGKSYATKLEVLRSLMFGTDVIVIDPEREYEYLAETVGGRYFNISLTSKHHINPFDLPPAREDESPADVLRSNIINLVGLFRIMLGGLTPEEDSILDRAITETYASRDITPESDFSKTSPPILSDLELVLANMEGGESLAQRLRKYTEGTWAGFINQPTNVDVNKKLVVFSVRDMEDELRPIAIYLIIHHVWNVVRAVLKKRLLVVDEAWWLMKSEDGASFLFGIAKRCRKYYLGLATITQDVGDFLNSPYGKAIITNSSIQMLLKQSPATVDLLQQTFNLTDEEKFLMLESDVGEGIFFAGLKHVAIKILASYTEDQIITSDPAQLLAIKKAKEEYRQANLTE
;
A
#
# COMPACT_ATOMS: atom_id res chain seq x y z
N PRO A 1 16.18 44.28 -11.23
CA PRO A 1 15.47 45.57 -11.08
C PRO A 1 15.28 45.90 -9.59
N PHE A 2 15.79 47.04 -9.10
CA PHE A 2 15.88 47.36 -7.67
C PHE A 2 14.56 47.75 -6.99
N CYS A 3 13.40 47.53 -7.63
CA CYS A 3 12.05 47.84 -7.12
C CYS A 3 11.92 49.21 -6.46
N SER A 4 12.68 50.21 -6.91
CA SER A 4 12.56 51.58 -6.44
C SER A 4 11.62 52.35 -7.38
N ASP A 5 10.38 52.58 -6.94
CA ASP A 5 9.47 53.47 -7.65
C ASP A 5 9.81 54.92 -7.32
N LYS A 6 10.49 55.59 -8.25
CA LYS A 6 10.87 57.01 -8.12
C LYS A 6 9.78 57.96 -8.60
N LEU A 7 8.72 57.45 -9.22
CA LEU A 7 7.67 58.26 -9.84
C LEU A 7 6.47 58.44 -8.91
N GLU A 8 6.22 57.50 -7.98
CA GLU A 8 5.12 57.54 -7.00
C GLU A 8 3.72 57.76 -7.62
N ILE A 9 3.56 57.42 -8.90
CA ILE A 9 2.29 57.60 -9.62
C ILE A 9 1.38 56.43 -9.29
N ASN A 10 0.46 56.65 -8.37
CA ASN A 10 -0.50 55.65 -7.94
C ASN A 10 -1.82 55.76 -8.73
N THR A 11 -2.29 54.65 -9.29
CA THR A 11 -3.65 54.54 -9.86
C THR A 11 -4.52 53.72 -8.89
N LYS A 12 -5.65 54.29 -8.48
CA LYS A 12 -6.62 53.57 -7.65
C LYS A 12 -7.37 52.57 -8.53
N LEU A 13 -7.26 51.28 -8.20
CA LEU A 13 -8.01 50.21 -8.84
C LEU A 13 -8.91 49.54 -7.80
N ASN A 14 -10.09 49.10 -8.23
CA ASN A 14 -10.93 48.24 -7.42
C ASN A 14 -10.25 46.87 -7.26
N SER A 15 -10.55 46.15 -6.18
CA SER A 15 -9.91 44.87 -5.85
C SER A 15 -10.10 43.79 -6.93
N SER A 16 -11.21 43.81 -7.66
CA SER A 16 -11.52 42.85 -8.73
C SER A 16 -10.65 43.04 -10.00
N PRO A 17 -10.44 44.27 -10.51
CA PRO A 17 -9.41 44.53 -11.51
C PRO A 17 -7.99 44.16 -11.06
N ILE A 18 -7.64 44.45 -9.80
CA ILE A 18 -6.32 44.09 -9.23
C ILE A 18 -6.12 42.58 -9.19
N SER A 19 -7.14 41.80 -8.82
CA SER A 19 -7.01 40.33 -8.80
C SER A 19 -6.77 39.75 -10.18
N SER A 20 -7.22 40.43 -11.24
CA SER A 20 -6.97 40.03 -12.65
C SER A 20 -5.54 40.31 -13.11
N LEU A 21 -4.82 41.19 -12.41
CA LEU A 21 -3.40 41.51 -12.65
C LEU A 21 -2.46 40.70 -11.76
N PHE A 22 -2.99 39.87 -10.85
CA PHE A 22 -2.17 39.00 -10.04
C PHE A 22 -1.49 37.99 -10.97
N PRO A 23 -0.15 37.93 -11.00
CA PRO A 23 0.53 37.01 -11.89
C PRO A 23 0.10 35.59 -11.52
N PHE A 24 -0.42 34.84 -12.50
CA PHE A 24 -0.69 33.41 -12.38
C PHE A 24 0.66 32.69 -12.25
N VAL A 25 1.30 32.79 -11.10
CA VAL A 25 2.52 32.03 -10.81
C VAL A 25 2.06 30.59 -10.59
N SER A 26 2.18 29.76 -11.62
CA SER A 26 1.95 28.33 -11.47
C SER A 26 2.98 27.80 -10.47
N PHE A 27 2.54 27.03 -9.48
CA PHE A 27 3.46 26.40 -8.54
C PHE A 27 4.36 25.41 -9.29
N ASP A 28 5.68 25.57 -9.13
CA ASP A 28 6.64 24.54 -9.53
C ASP A 28 6.81 23.55 -8.37
N LEU A 29 6.50 22.28 -8.67
CA LEU A 29 6.73 21.12 -7.82
C LEU A 29 7.98 20.39 -8.31
N THR A 30 9.08 21.13 -8.43
CA THR A 30 10.36 20.62 -8.91
C THR A 30 11.41 20.77 -7.82
N SER A 31 12.04 19.65 -7.47
CA SER A 31 13.24 19.53 -6.64
C SER A 31 14.42 19.14 -7.54
N SER A 32 15.64 19.23 -7.01
CA SER A 32 16.86 18.78 -7.69
C SER A 32 17.15 17.29 -7.53
N ARG A 33 16.33 16.56 -6.76
CA ARG A 33 16.51 15.13 -6.46
C ARG A 33 15.18 14.40 -6.40
N GLY A 34 15.21 13.12 -6.73
CA GLY A 34 14.09 12.20 -6.62
C GLY A 34 13.64 11.68 -7.98
N ILE A 35 12.41 11.16 -8.02
CA ILE A 35 11.86 10.57 -9.23
C ILE A 35 11.02 11.60 -9.98
N LEU A 36 10.95 11.44 -11.31
CA LEU A 36 9.98 12.16 -12.12
C LEU A 36 8.61 11.50 -11.92
N TYR A 37 7.60 12.27 -11.55
CA TYR A 37 6.20 11.83 -11.50
C TYR A 37 5.47 12.14 -12.81
N GLY A 38 5.84 13.23 -13.46
CA GLY A 38 5.22 13.67 -14.71
C GLY A 38 5.59 15.11 -15.06
N ILE A 39 4.78 15.72 -15.91
CA ILE A 39 4.89 17.14 -16.25
C ILE A 39 3.66 17.91 -15.75
N ASN A 40 3.88 19.15 -15.35
CA ASN A 40 2.81 20.07 -15.02
C ASN A 40 2.09 20.50 -16.32
N ARG A 41 0.78 20.31 -16.39
CA ARG A 41 -0.02 20.59 -17.61
C ARG A 41 -0.15 22.08 -17.91
N HIS A 42 0.06 22.96 -16.93
CA HIS A 42 -0.09 24.40 -17.12
C HIS A 42 1.16 25.05 -17.71
N ASN A 43 2.36 24.62 -17.28
CA ASN A 43 3.62 25.29 -17.63
C ASN A 43 4.69 24.35 -18.20
N ASN A 44 4.40 23.05 -18.35
CA ASN A 44 5.31 22.00 -18.81
C ASN A 44 6.56 21.81 -17.93
N SER A 45 6.58 22.30 -16.69
CA SER A 45 7.67 22.04 -15.75
C SER A 45 7.63 20.60 -15.25
N LEU A 46 8.79 20.09 -14.81
CA LEU A 46 8.90 18.71 -14.33
C LEU A 46 8.34 18.60 -12.92
N VAL A 47 7.42 17.67 -12.69
CA VAL A 47 7.02 17.28 -11.33
C VAL A 47 8.03 16.23 -10.86
N LEU A 48 9.09 16.68 -10.20
CA LEU A 48 10.23 15.85 -9.81
C LEU A 48 10.57 16.10 -8.34
N PHE A 49 10.50 15.07 -7.50
CA PHE A 49 10.94 15.19 -6.11
C PHE A 49 11.15 13.83 -5.43
N ASP A 50 11.85 13.86 -4.30
CA ASP A 50 12.10 12.68 -3.47
C ASP A 50 11.02 12.56 -2.39
N ARG A 51 10.18 11.52 -2.48
CA ARG A 51 9.17 11.23 -1.45
C ARG A 51 9.77 11.10 -0.04
N PHE A 52 11.01 10.64 0.09
CA PHE A 52 11.69 10.50 1.39
C PHE A 52 12.18 11.82 1.98
N SER A 53 12.06 12.93 1.25
CA SER A 53 12.31 14.29 1.77
C SER A 53 11.07 14.95 2.38
N MET A 54 9.89 14.34 2.22
CA MET A 54 8.61 14.87 2.71
C MET A 54 8.42 14.61 4.22
N GLU A 55 7.46 15.32 4.83
CA GLU A 55 7.14 15.17 6.26
C GLU A 55 6.70 13.75 6.63
N ASN A 56 5.94 13.09 5.75
CA ASN A 56 5.73 11.66 5.76
C ASN A 56 5.97 11.10 4.36
N TYR A 57 6.19 9.79 4.26
CA TYR A 57 6.54 9.13 2.99
C TYR A 57 5.34 8.47 2.34
N ASN A 58 4.13 8.72 2.82
CA ASN A 58 2.95 8.01 2.40
C ASN A 58 2.30 8.69 1.20
N SER A 59 1.62 7.88 0.40
CA SER A 59 0.87 8.35 -0.75
C SER A 59 -0.49 7.68 -0.84
N VAL A 60 -1.49 8.42 -1.31
CA VAL A 60 -2.78 7.86 -1.71
C VAL A 60 -3.06 8.15 -3.18
N THR A 61 -3.53 7.15 -3.92
CA THR A 61 -3.92 7.29 -5.32
C THR A 61 -5.38 6.90 -5.50
N PHE A 62 -6.17 7.83 -6.03
CA PHE A 62 -7.57 7.63 -6.39
C PHE A 62 -7.73 7.77 -7.91
N ALA A 63 -8.36 6.79 -8.54
CA ALA A 63 -8.50 6.73 -9.99
C ALA A 63 -9.65 5.79 -10.37
N LYS A 64 -10.52 6.17 -11.32
CA LYS A 64 -11.49 5.19 -11.85
C LYS A 64 -10.80 4.11 -12.69
N ALA A 65 -11.49 2.99 -12.94
CA ALA A 65 -11.02 1.94 -13.85
C ALA A 65 -10.55 2.52 -15.20
N GLY A 66 -9.37 2.11 -15.65
CA GLY A 66 -8.79 2.56 -16.93
C GLY A 66 -8.23 3.99 -16.94
N ALA A 67 -8.17 4.70 -15.80
CA ALA A 67 -7.60 6.05 -15.73
C ALA A 67 -6.06 6.11 -15.74
N GLY A 68 -5.38 4.96 -15.83
CA GLY A 68 -3.91 4.89 -15.82
C GLY A 68 -3.30 4.70 -14.42
N LYS A 69 -4.10 4.24 -13.45
CA LYS A 69 -3.72 3.96 -12.06
C LYS A 69 -2.49 3.05 -11.97
N SER A 70 -2.60 1.83 -12.49
CA SER A 70 -1.56 0.81 -12.45
C SER A 70 -0.33 1.22 -13.26
N TYR A 71 -0.52 1.96 -14.34
CA TYR A 71 0.57 2.54 -15.13
C TYR A 71 1.37 3.56 -14.30
N ALA A 72 0.70 4.48 -13.63
CA ALA A 72 1.31 5.46 -12.73
C ALA A 72 2.08 4.79 -11.60
N THR A 73 1.46 3.81 -10.93
CA THR A 73 2.07 3.09 -9.82
C THR A 73 3.27 2.28 -10.27
N LYS A 74 3.18 1.52 -11.36
CA LYS A 74 4.32 0.74 -11.89
C LYS A 74 5.48 1.64 -12.31
N LEU A 75 5.21 2.82 -12.87
CA LEU A 75 6.24 3.80 -13.18
C LEU A 75 6.93 4.33 -11.91
N GLU A 76 6.16 4.66 -10.87
CA GLU A 76 6.74 5.04 -9.58
C GLU A 76 7.58 3.91 -8.97
N VAL A 77 7.09 2.67 -9.02
CA VAL A 77 7.82 1.48 -8.54
C VAL A 77 9.15 1.34 -9.28
N LEU A 78 9.13 1.33 -10.62
CA LEU A 78 10.33 1.19 -11.44
C LEU A 78 11.36 2.28 -11.14
N ARG A 79 10.93 3.55 -11.10
CA ARG A 79 11.81 4.68 -10.79
C ARG A 79 12.32 4.62 -9.35
N SER A 80 11.50 4.21 -8.39
CA SER A 80 11.92 4.04 -6.99
C SER A 80 13.03 2.99 -6.83
N LEU A 81 12.94 1.88 -7.57
CA LEU A 81 13.96 0.83 -7.60
C LEU A 81 15.29 1.36 -8.15
N MET A 82 15.24 2.19 -9.20
CA MET A 82 16.43 2.85 -9.78
C MET A 82 17.14 3.76 -8.77
N PHE A 83 16.37 4.39 -7.88
CA PHE A 83 16.88 5.25 -6.80
C PHE A 83 17.17 4.49 -5.49
N GLY A 84 17.26 3.16 -5.54
CA GLY A 84 17.70 2.32 -4.42
C GLY A 84 16.67 2.14 -3.31
N THR A 85 15.39 2.38 -3.59
CA THR A 85 14.29 2.04 -2.67
C THR A 85 13.82 0.62 -2.96
N ASP A 86 13.72 -0.22 -1.94
CA ASP A 86 13.11 -1.53 -2.10
C ASP A 86 11.59 -1.40 -2.08
N VAL A 87 10.90 -2.07 -2.98
CA VAL A 87 9.45 -1.99 -3.15
C VAL A 87 8.82 -3.35 -2.86
N ILE A 88 7.75 -3.32 -2.07
CA ILE A 88 6.91 -4.48 -1.79
C ILE A 88 5.51 -4.14 -2.29
N VAL A 89 4.93 -4.99 -3.13
CA VAL A 89 3.60 -4.76 -3.73
C VAL A 89 2.65 -5.85 -3.29
N ILE A 90 1.44 -5.47 -2.89
CA ILE A 90 0.30 -6.38 -2.73
C ILE A 90 -0.61 -6.19 -3.93
N ASP A 91 -0.77 -7.25 -4.72
CA ASP A 91 -1.32 -7.22 -6.07
C ASP A 91 -2.55 -8.15 -6.19
N PRO A 92 -3.78 -7.61 -6.11
CA PRO A 92 -4.99 -8.40 -6.25
C PRO A 92 -5.34 -8.77 -7.69
N GLU A 93 -4.69 -8.18 -8.70
CA GLU A 93 -5.07 -8.33 -10.12
C GLU A 93 -3.99 -9.01 -10.98
N ARG A 94 -2.81 -9.31 -10.41
CA ARG A 94 -1.63 -9.86 -11.12
C ARG A 94 -1.10 -8.90 -12.19
N GLU A 95 -1.10 -7.60 -11.91
CA GLU A 95 -0.57 -6.58 -12.82
C GLU A 95 0.95 -6.35 -12.72
N TYR A 96 1.58 -6.85 -11.65
CA TYR A 96 2.99 -6.57 -11.34
C TYR A 96 3.93 -7.75 -11.60
N GLU A 97 3.42 -8.91 -12.03
CA GLU A 97 4.23 -10.10 -12.31
C GLU A 97 5.29 -9.82 -13.38
N TYR A 98 4.89 -9.27 -14.52
CA TYR A 98 5.81 -8.97 -15.62
C TYR A 98 6.90 -7.96 -15.22
N LEU A 99 6.54 -6.95 -14.42
CA LEU A 99 7.50 -5.99 -13.87
C LEU A 99 8.50 -6.70 -12.94
N ALA A 100 8.01 -7.56 -12.04
CA ALA A 100 8.84 -8.33 -11.12
C ALA A 100 9.84 -9.22 -11.85
N GLU A 101 9.40 -9.97 -12.86
CA GLU A 101 10.28 -10.80 -13.69
C GLU A 101 11.34 -9.96 -14.41
N THR A 102 10.94 -8.82 -14.99
CA THR A 102 11.81 -7.98 -15.80
C THR A 102 12.93 -7.32 -14.99
N VAL A 103 12.67 -6.96 -13.73
CA VAL A 103 13.69 -6.34 -12.85
C VAL A 103 14.41 -7.34 -11.94
N GLY A 104 14.15 -8.65 -12.08
CA GLY A 104 14.74 -9.70 -11.24
C GLY A 104 14.24 -9.69 -9.80
N GLY A 105 12.99 -9.25 -9.59
CA GLY A 105 12.28 -9.31 -8.32
C GLY A 105 11.77 -10.73 -7.97
N ARG A 106 10.98 -10.82 -6.90
CA ARG A 106 10.24 -12.02 -6.52
C ARG A 106 8.75 -11.81 -6.69
N TYR A 107 8.06 -12.87 -7.07
CA TYR A 107 6.61 -12.93 -7.14
C TYR A 107 6.13 -14.14 -6.34
N PHE A 108 5.24 -13.91 -5.39
CA PHE A 108 4.63 -14.93 -4.54
C PHE A 108 3.12 -14.88 -4.73
N ASN A 109 2.52 -16.00 -5.17
CA ASN A 109 1.07 -16.15 -5.17
C ASN A 109 0.59 -16.60 -3.79
N ILE A 110 -0.35 -15.91 -3.15
CA ILE A 110 -0.97 -16.30 -1.89
C ILE A 110 -2.40 -16.73 -2.22
N SER A 111 -2.66 -18.04 -2.12
CA SER A 111 -3.97 -18.66 -2.41
C SER A 111 -4.12 -19.95 -1.61
N LEU A 112 -5.34 -20.51 -1.60
CA LEU A 112 -5.64 -21.77 -0.90
C LEU A 112 -4.83 -22.98 -1.40
N THR A 113 -4.37 -22.94 -2.65
CA THR A 113 -3.61 -24.04 -3.29
C THR A 113 -2.15 -23.70 -3.53
N SER A 114 -1.73 -22.49 -3.13
CA SER A 114 -0.36 -22.05 -3.30
C SER A 114 0.59 -22.82 -2.38
N LYS A 115 1.86 -22.91 -2.81
CA LYS A 115 2.97 -23.38 -1.97
C LYS A 115 3.55 -22.27 -1.11
N HIS A 116 3.11 -21.03 -1.28
CA HIS A 116 3.63 -19.87 -0.54
C HIS A 116 2.73 -19.59 0.66
N HIS A 117 3.33 -19.57 1.83
CA HIS A 117 2.63 -19.45 3.09
C HIS A 117 3.25 -18.37 3.96
N ILE A 118 2.40 -17.72 4.75
CA ILE A 118 2.79 -16.78 5.79
C ILE A 118 2.10 -17.23 7.07
N ASN A 119 2.89 -17.54 8.09
CA ASN A 119 2.41 -17.88 9.41
C ASN A 119 2.02 -16.58 10.16
N PRO A 120 0.76 -16.41 10.59
CA PRO A 120 0.35 -15.23 11.34
C PRO A 120 1.07 -15.09 12.69
N PHE A 121 1.54 -16.20 13.27
CA PHE A 121 2.23 -16.23 14.56
C PHE A 121 3.73 -15.92 14.49
N ASP A 122 4.25 -15.57 13.31
CA ASP A 122 5.64 -15.14 13.19
C ASP A 122 5.92 -13.90 14.04
N LEU A 123 6.98 -13.99 14.84
CA LEU A 123 7.47 -12.89 15.66
C LEU A 123 8.77 -12.33 15.06
N PRO A 124 8.91 -11.00 14.94
CA PRO A 124 10.20 -10.42 14.61
C PRO A 124 11.15 -10.53 15.81
N PRO A 125 12.48 -10.56 15.57
CA PRO A 125 13.43 -10.44 16.65
C PRO A 125 13.26 -9.10 17.37
N ALA A 126 13.38 -9.10 18.70
CA ALA A 126 13.39 -7.87 19.48
C ALA A 126 14.62 -7.02 19.11
N ARG A 127 14.41 -5.71 18.96
CA ARG A 127 15.49 -4.75 18.73
C ARG A 127 16.20 -4.43 20.04
N GLU A 128 17.40 -3.86 19.95
CA GLU A 128 18.16 -3.41 21.13
C GLU A 128 17.38 -2.42 22.01
N ASP A 129 16.47 -1.65 21.41
CA ASP A 129 15.65 -0.62 22.06
C ASP A 129 14.22 -1.08 22.44
N GLU A 130 13.87 -2.35 22.22
CA GLU A 130 12.51 -2.89 22.42
C GLU A 130 12.53 -4.12 23.32
N SER A 131 11.61 -4.21 24.29
CA SER A 131 11.51 -5.40 25.13
C SER A 131 10.83 -6.55 24.37
N PRO A 132 11.28 -7.82 24.51
CA PRO A 132 10.58 -8.96 23.90
C PRO A 132 9.12 -9.05 24.35
N ALA A 133 8.84 -8.67 25.60
CA ALA A 133 7.49 -8.55 26.15
C ALA A 133 6.59 -7.60 25.34
N ASP A 134 7.10 -6.43 24.94
CA ASP A 134 6.32 -5.46 24.15
C ASP A 134 6.11 -5.93 22.70
N VAL A 135 7.10 -6.60 22.12
CA VAL A 135 6.97 -7.23 20.79
C VAL A 135 5.87 -8.29 20.81
N LEU A 136 5.91 -9.20 21.78
CA LEU A 136 4.92 -10.26 21.96
C LEU A 136 3.52 -9.67 22.17
N ARG A 137 3.39 -8.69 23.08
CA ARG A 137 2.11 -8.01 23.33
C ARG A 137 1.56 -7.34 22.08
N SER A 138 2.40 -6.61 21.33
CA SER A 138 1.97 -5.97 20.07
C SER A 138 1.55 -7.01 19.02
N ASN A 139 2.19 -8.17 18.99
CA ASN A 139 1.85 -9.24 18.06
C ASN A 139 0.51 -9.90 18.42
N ILE A 140 0.26 -10.14 19.72
CA ILE A 140 -1.03 -10.65 20.22
C ILE A 140 -2.17 -9.71 19.83
N ILE A 141 -2.00 -8.39 20.01
CA ILE A 141 -3.01 -7.40 19.61
C ILE A 141 -3.29 -7.45 18.09
N ASN A 142 -2.25 -7.58 17.26
CA ASN A 142 -2.44 -7.73 15.81
C ASN A 142 -3.17 -9.04 15.47
N LEU A 143 -2.83 -10.14 16.15
CA LEU A 143 -3.50 -11.43 15.97
C LEU A 143 -4.99 -11.35 16.34
N VAL A 144 -5.33 -10.73 17.47
CA VAL A 144 -6.74 -10.51 17.85
C VAL A 144 -7.46 -9.72 16.75
N GLY A 145 -6.85 -8.64 16.23
CA GLY A 145 -7.40 -7.88 15.10
C GLY A 145 -7.60 -8.72 13.83
N LEU A 146 -6.62 -9.57 13.48
CA LEU A 146 -6.74 -10.53 12.38
C LEU A 146 -7.92 -11.49 12.59
N PHE A 147 -8.04 -12.07 13.78
CA PHE A 147 -9.10 -13.03 14.10
C PHE A 147 -10.49 -12.39 14.15
N ARG A 148 -10.63 -11.13 14.56
CA ARG A 148 -11.88 -10.38 14.40
C ARG A 148 -12.33 -10.31 12.95
N ILE A 149 -11.39 -10.10 12.01
CA ILE A 149 -11.68 -10.12 10.57
C ILE A 149 -12.03 -11.54 10.11
N MET A 150 -11.23 -12.54 10.49
CA MET A 150 -11.42 -13.94 10.08
C MET A 150 -12.74 -14.53 10.58
N LEU A 151 -13.16 -14.16 11.78
CA LEU A 151 -14.33 -14.75 12.43
C LEU A 151 -15.59 -13.91 12.18
N GLY A 152 -15.48 -12.71 11.61
CA GLY A 152 -16.64 -11.85 11.33
C GLY A 152 -17.13 -11.09 12.58
N GLY A 153 -16.19 -10.70 13.44
CA GLY A 153 -16.45 -10.06 14.73
C GLY A 153 -16.38 -11.04 15.91
N LEU A 154 -16.18 -10.46 17.09
CA LEU A 154 -16.10 -11.15 18.38
C LEU A 154 -16.89 -10.36 19.42
N THR A 155 -17.56 -11.07 20.32
CA THR A 155 -18.11 -10.48 21.54
C THR A 155 -16.97 -10.10 22.51
N PRO A 156 -17.18 -9.20 23.49
CA PRO A 156 -16.15 -8.88 24.49
C PRO A 156 -15.65 -10.09 25.28
N GLU A 157 -16.51 -11.09 25.47
CA GLU A 157 -16.15 -12.35 26.14
C GLU A 157 -15.25 -13.21 25.23
N GLU A 158 -15.65 -13.43 23.97
CA GLU A 158 -14.83 -14.14 22.98
C GLU A 158 -13.47 -13.45 22.76
N ASP A 159 -13.43 -12.12 22.78
CA ASP A 159 -12.20 -11.34 22.63
C ASP A 159 -11.21 -11.61 23.78
N SER A 160 -11.71 -11.63 25.01
CA SER A 160 -10.92 -11.96 26.21
C SER A 160 -10.41 -13.40 26.21
N ILE A 161 -11.27 -14.35 25.79
CA ILE A 161 -10.90 -15.76 25.67
C ILE A 161 -9.82 -15.92 24.59
N LEU A 162 -9.98 -15.26 23.44
CA LEU A 162 -9.03 -15.34 22.34
C LEU A 162 -7.65 -14.76 22.71
N ASP A 163 -7.60 -13.60 23.37
CA ASP A 163 -6.35 -12.98 23.83
C ASP A 163 -5.56 -13.93 24.75
N ARG A 164 -6.26 -14.54 25.71
CA ARG A 164 -5.69 -15.57 26.59
C ARG A 164 -5.22 -16.80 25.82
N ALA A 165 -6.04 -17.31 24.90
CA ALA A 165 -5.71 -18.47 24.10
C ALA A 165 -4.48 -18.25 23.22
N ILE A 166 -4.33 -17.08 22.60
CA ILE A 166 -3.14 -16.73 21.83
C ILE A 166 -1.90 -16.71 22.74
N THR A 167 -2.02 -16.12 23.93
CA THR A 167 -0.93 -16.09 24.92
C THR A 167 -0.51 -17.50 25.35
N GLU A 168 -1.48 -18.37 25.68
CA GLU A 168 -1.22 -19.77 26.03
C GLU A 168 -0.65 -20.58 24.85
N THR A 169 -1.05 -20.26 23.61
CA THR A 169 -0.52 -20.87 22.39
C THR A 169 0.97 -20.57 22.21
N TYR A 170 1.40 -19.33 22.44
CA TYR A 170 2.83 -19.01 22.46
C TYR A 170 3.56 -19.73 23.61
N ALA A 171 2.99 -19.75 24.81
CA ALA A 171 3.58 -20.42 25.95
C ALA A 171 3.76 -21.93 25.72
N SER A 172 2.87 -22.58 24.96
CA SER A 172 2.99 -24.00 24.58
C SER A 172 4.22 -24.31 23.70
N ARG A 173 4.84 -23.29 23.10
CA ARG A 173 6.06 -23.35 22.29
C ARG A 173 7.27 -22.73 23.01
N ASP A 174 7.19 -22.58 24.32
CA ASP A 174 8.20 -21.92 25.17
C ASP A 174 8.48 -20.46 24.77
N ILE A 175 7.49 -19.77 24.18
CA ILE A 175 7.58 -18.35 23.84
C ILE A 175 6.90 -17.53 24.93
N THR A 176 7.70 -16.90 25.77
CA THR A 176 7.28 -16.04 26.90
C THR A 176 7.81 -14.60 26.73
N PRO A 177 7.37 -13.63 27.56
CA PRO A 177 7.86 -12.26 27.52
C PRO A 177 9.38 -12.08 27.70
N GLU A 178 10.09 -13.09 28.22
CA GLU A 178 11.53 -13.10 28.46
C GLU A 178 12.30 -13.91 27.39
N SER A 179 11.60 -14.51 26.44
CA SER A 179 12.18 -15.45 25.48
C SER A 179 12.95 -14.76 24.35
N ASP A 180 13.98 -15.46 23.87
CA ASP A 180 14.73 -15.08 22.67
C ASP A 180 14.07 -15.67 21.42
N PHE A 181 13.26 -14.88 20.74
CA PHE A 181 12.46 -15.31 19.58
C PHE A 181 13.30 -15.81 18.39
N SER A 182 14.61 -15.53 18.35
CA SER A 182 15.48 -15.97 17.26
C SER A 182 15.73 -17.49 17.24
N LYS A 183 15.42 -18.19 18.34
CA LYS A 183 15.69 -19.63 18.52
C LYS A 183 14.44 -20.49 18.62
N THR A 184 13.27 -19.87 18.63
CA THR A 184 11.99 -20.53 18.83
C THR A 184 11.25 -20.68 17.52
N SER A 185 10.58 -21.81 17.32
CA SER A 185 9.63 -21.96 16.22
C SER A 185 8.26 -21.45 16.66
N PRO A 186 7.68 -20.45 15.98
CA PRO A 186 6.37 -19.95 16.33
C PRO A 186 5.30 -21.04 16.16
N PRO A 187 4.20 -20.98 16.94
CA PRO A 187 3.08 -21.88 16.75
C PRO A 187 2.42 -21.70 15.37
N ILE A 188 1.56 -22.63 15.00
CA ILE A 188 0.68 -22.53 13.82
C ILE A 188 -0.79 -22.47 14.25
N LEU A 189 -1.69 -22.25 13.30
CA LEU A 189 -3.11 -22.07 13.59
C LEU A 189 -3.76 -23.29 14.24
N SER A 190 -3.33 -24.51 13.89
CA SER A 190 -3.77 -25.73 14.57
C SER A 190 -3.39 -25.78 16.06
N ASP A 191 -2.28 -25.15 16.47
CA ASP A 191 -1.92 -25.08 17.89
C ASP A 191 -2.94 -24.21 18.65
N LEU A 192 -3.35 -23.07 18.07
CA LEU A 192 -4.37 -22.19 18.66
C LEU A 192 -5.74 -22.88 18.72
N GLU A 193 -6.14 -23.60 17.67
CA GLU A 193 -7.38 -24.38 17.68
C GLU A 193 -7.41 -25.37 18.84
N LEU A 194 -6.31 -26.11 19.05
CA LEU A 194 -6.19 -27.07 20.14
C LEU A 194 -6.28 -26.39 21.51
N VAL A 195 -5.62 -25.25 21.71
CA VAL A 195 -5.69 -24.49 22.96
C VAL A 195 -7.13 -24.02 23.22
N LEU A 196 -7.79 -23.43 22.22
CA LEU A 196 -9.18 -22.97 22.34
C LEU A 196 -10.15 -24.12 22.64
N ALA A 197 -9.96 -25.29 22.03
CA ALA A 197 -10.81 -26.46 22.26
C ALA A 197 -10.73 -27.01 23.70
N ASN A 198 -9.64 -26.72 24.41
CA ASN A 198 -9.43 -27.15 25.80
C ASN A 198 -9.65 -26.00 26.82
N MET A 199 -9.99 -24.80 26.35
CA MET A 199 -10.23 -23.64 27.19
C MET A 199 -11.73 -23.48 27.47
N GLU A 200 -12.10 -23.22 28.72
CA GLU A 200 -13.50 -22.98 29.10
C GLU A 200 -14.08 -21.77 28.33
N GLY A 201 -15.15 -22.00 27.56
CA GLY A 201 -15.79 -20.98 26.72
C GLY A 201 -15.15 -20.81 25.32
N GLY A 202 -14.04 -21.50 25.03
CA GLY A 202 -13.33 -21.44 23.77
C GLY A 202 -13.88 -22.34 22.66
N GLU A 203 -14.85 -23.21 22.97
CA GLU A 203 -15.31 -24.28 22.08
C GLU A 203 -15.93 -23.73 20.78
N SER A 204 -16.71 -22.65 20.89
CA SER A 204 -17.31 -21.96 19.73
C SER A 204 -16.25 -21.38 18.80
N LEU A 205 -15.21 -20.75 19.36
CA LEU A 205 -14.11 -20.18 18.59
C LEU A 205 -13.28 -21.28 17.91
N ALA A 206 -12.97 -22.36 18.62
CA ALA A 206 -12.28 -23.52 18.05
C ALA A 206 -13.08 -24.10 16.87
N GLN A 207 -14.39 -24.29 17.03
CA GLN A 207 -15.25 -24.80 15.96
C GLN A 207 -15.25 -23.90 14.72
N ARG A 208 -15.28 -22.57 14.89
CA ARG A 208 -15.20 -21.61 13.77
C ARG A 208 -13.82 -21.62 13.11
N LEU A 209 -12.75 -21.74 13.90
CA LEU A 209 -11.38 -21.82 13.39
C LEU A 209 -11.09 -23.09 12.60
N ARG A 210 -11.80 -24.19 12.88
CA ARG A 210 -11.64 -25.46 12.16
C ARG A 210 -11.75 -25.33 10.63
N LYS A 211 -12.51 -24.35 10.14
CA LYS A 211 -12.62 -24.01 8.71
C LYS A 211 -11.26 -23.63 8.08
N TYR A 212 -10.37 -23.04 8.88
CA TYR A 212 -9.06 -22.52 8.51
C TYR A 212 -7.88 -23.46 8.85
N THR A 213 -8.13 -24.58 9.53
CA THR A 213 -7.08 -25.54 9.91
C THR A 213 -7.23 -26.86 9.19
N GLU A 214 -8.44 -27.42 9.16
CA GLU A 214 -8.79 -28.70 8.51
C GLU A 214 -9.81 -28.52 7.37
N GLY A 215 -10.51 -27.39 7.35
CA GLY A 215 -11.58 -27.12 6.41
C GLY A 215 -11.12 -26.60 5.05
N THR A 216 -12.08 -26.06 4.30
CA THR A 216 -11.87 -25.56 2.92
C THR A 216 -10.87 -24.41 2.83
N TRP A 217 -10.54 -23.75 3.94
CA TRP A 217 -9.64 -22.58 3.98
C TRP A 217 -8.26 -22.87 4.58
N ALA A 218 -7.94 -24.14 4.85
CA ALA A 218 -6.72 -24.57 5.55
C ALA A 218 -5.39 -24.21 4.86
N GLY A 219 -5.40 -24.08 3.53
CA GLY A 219 -4.19 -24.15 2.72
C GLY A 219 -3.21 -22.98 2.84
N PHE A 220 -3.65 -21.78 3.23
CA PHE A 220 -2.78 -20.58 3.12
C PHE A 220 -2.18 -20.08 4.45
N ILE A 221 -2.85 -20.32 5.59
CA ILE A 221 -2.54 -19.67 6.87
C ILE A 221 -2.02 -20.64 7.95
N ASN A 222 -2.29 -21.94 7.82
CA ASN A 222 -1.92 -22.96 8.81
C ASN A 222 -0.61 -23.67 8.46
N GLN A 223 0.42 -22.92 8.06
CA GLN A 223 1.73 -23.45 7.65
C GLN A 223 2.85 -22.49 8.07
N PRO A 224 4.07 -22.99 8.30
CA PRO A 224 5.23 -22.14 8.52
C PRO A 224 5.49 -21.20 7.33
N THR A 225 5.96 -19.99 7.63
CA THR A 225 6.34 -19.01 6.59
C THR A 225 7.47 -19.55 5.72
N ASN A 226 7.32 -19.42 4.40
CA ASN A 226 8.35 -19.80 3.44
C ASN A 226 8.60 -18.74 2.35
N VAL A 227 8.15 -17.51 2.60
CA VAL A 227 8.38 -16.34 1.76
C VAL A 227 9.38 -15.40 2.43
N ASP A 228 10.01 -14.53 1.63
CA ASP A 228 10.94 -13.52 2.15
C ASP A 228 10.85 -12.23 1.35
N VAL A 229 11.30 -11.12 1.97
CA VAL A 229 11.33 -9.79 1.35
C VAL A 229 12.76 -9.29 1.12
N ASN A 230 13.68 -10.18 0.70
CA ASN A 230 15.11 -9.86 0.57
C ASN A 230 15.54 -9.29 -0.79
N LYS A 231 14.63 -9.20 -1.76
CA LYS A 231 14.90 -8.60 -3.08
C LYS A 231 14.43 -7.14 -3.12
N LYS A 232 14.97 -6.40 -4.10
CA LYS A 232 14.59 -4.99 -4.32
C LYS A 232 13.12 -4.84 -4.69
N LEU A 233 12.54 -5.78 -5.45
CA LEU A 233 11.11 -5.83 -5.72
C LEU A 233 10.56 -7.18 -5.26
N VAL A 234 9.53 -7.15 -4.41
CA VAL A 234 8.76 -8.33 -4.01
C VAL A 234 7.28 -8.07 -4.21
N VAL A 235 6.60 -8.96 -4.94
CA VAL A 235 5.17 -8.86 -5.23
C VAL A 235 4.46 -10.04 -4.57
N PHE A 236 3.48 -9.75 -3.73
CA PHE A 236 2.54 -10.72 -3.19
C PHE A 236 1.23 -10.59 -3.94
N SER A 237 0.86 -11.61 -4.71
CA SER A 237 -0.43 -11.62 -5.39
C SER A 237 -1.47 -12.35 -4.59
N VAL A 238 -2.67 -11.76 -4.50
CA VAL A 238 -3.86 -12.35 -3.87
C VAL A 238 -4.99 -12.57 -4.89
N ARG A 239 -4.66 -12.56 -6.18
CA ARG A 239 -5.66 -12.67 -7.27
C ARG A 239 -6.44 -13.97 -7.20
N ASP A 240 -5.72 -15.08 -7.00
CA ASP A 240 -6.28 -16.42 -6.96
C ASP A 240 -6.87 -16.76 -5.56
N MET A 241 -7.03 -15.76 -4.68
CA MET A 241 -7.70 -15.88 -3.39
C MET A 241 -9.18 -15.56 -3.53
N GLU A 242 -10.02 -16.33 -2.82
CA GLU A 242 -11.45 -16.06 -2.68
C GLU A 242 -11.71 -14.68 -2.08
N ASP A 243 -12.76 -13.99 -2.54
CA ASP A 243 -13.08 -12.61 -2.13
C ASP A 243 -13.23 -12.45 -0.61
N GLU A 244 -13.80 -13.45 0.06
CA GLU A 244 -13.96 -13.48 1.53
C GLU A 244 -12.61 -13.56 2.26
N LEU A 245 -11.59 -14.14 1.63
CA LEU A 245 -10.26 -14.35 2.21
C LEU A 245 -9.26 -13.26 1.82
N ARG A 246 -9.54 -12.43 0.80
CA ARG A 246 -8.64 -11.36 0.35
C ARG A 246 -8.28 -10.37 1.47
N PRO A 247 -9.23 -9.83 2.27
CA PRO A 247 -8.87 -8.94 3.38
C PRO A 247 -7.93 -9.60 4.40
N ILE A 248 -8.14 -10.89 4.68
CA ILE A 248 -7.32 -11.69 5.61
C ILE A 248 -5.90 -11.86 5.05
N ALA A 249 -5.78 -12.22 3.77
CA ALA A 249 -4.49 -12.37 3.08
C ALA A 249 -3.72 -11.04 3.03
N ILE A 250 -4.38 -9.94 2.67
CA ILE A 250 -3.75 -8.61 2.63
C ILE A 250 -3.29 -8.20 4.03
N TYR A 251 -4.12 -8.38 5.06
CA TYR A 251 -3.74 -8.11 6.45
C TYR A 251 -2.48 -8.89 6.84
N LEU A 252 -2.49 -10.19 6.57
CA LEU A 252 -1.39 -11.11 6.87
C LEU A 252 -0.08 -10.69 6.17
N ILE A 253 -0.14 -10.33 4.90
CA ILE A 253 1.02 -9.85 4.13
C ILE A 253 1.55 -8.54 4.72
N ILE A 254 0.68 -7.56 4.99
CA ILE A 254 1.11 -6.28 5.59
C ILE A 254 1.73 -6.53 6.97
N HIS A 255 1.16 -7.42 7.78
CA HIS A 255 1.69 -7.80 9.08
C HIS A 255 3.09 -8.42 8.98
N HIS A 256 3.28 -9.37 8.06
CA HIS A 256 4.58 -9.97 7.79
C HIS A 256 5.61 -8.92 7.33
N VAL A 257 5.23 -8.05 6.39
CA VAL A 257 6.09 -6.95 5.91
C VAL A 257 6.45 -6.02 7.07
N TRP A 258 5.50 -5.69 7.94
CA TRP A 258 5.73 -4.84 9.11
C TRP A 258 6.78 -5.46 10.05
N ASN A 259 6.69 -6.76 10.31
CA ASN A 259 7.65 -7.48 11.14
C ASN A 259 9.06 -7.45 10.54
N VAL A 260 9.20 -7.60 9.21
CA VAL A 260 10.51 -7.53 8.55
C VAL A 260 11.06 -6.10 8.48
N VAL A 261 10.22 -5.10 8.23
CA VAL A 261 10.62 -3.69 8.14
C VAL A 261 11.19 -3.18 9.46
N ARG A 262 10.59 -3.57 10.60
CA ARG A 262 11.05 -3.16 11.92
C ARG A 262 12.47 -3.60 12.24
N ALA A 263 12.89 -4.75 11.72
CA ALA A 263 14.20 -5.35 12.01
C ALA A 263 15.38 -4.62 11.31
N VAL A 264 15.18 -4.06 10.11
CA VAL A 264 16.27 -3.44 9.33
C VAL A 264 15.82 -2.10 8.77
N LEU A 265 16.46 -1.01 9.18
CA LEU A 265 16.21 0.33 8.65
C LEU A 265 16.83 0.50 7.26
N LYS A 266 15.97 0.61 6.24
CA LYS A 266 16.33 0.99 4.87
C LYS A 266 15.11 1.57 4.17
N LYS A 267 15.33 2.39 3.12
CA LYS A 267 14.26 2.97 2.30
C LYS A 267 13.42 1.86 1.67
N ARG A 268 12.14 1.78 2.06
CA ARG A 268 11.18 0.86 1.47
C ARG A 268 9.89 1.56 1.09
N LEU A 269 9.21 1.03 0.08
CA LEU A 269 7.86 1.41 -0.31
C LEU A 269 6.95 0.18 -0.25
N LEU A 270 5.93 0.20 0.60
CA LEU A 270 4.86 -0.80 0.60
C LEU A 270 3.69 -0.25 -0.22
N VAL A 271 3.43 -0.87 -1.36
CA VAL A 271 2.33 -0.59 -2.26
C VAL A 271 1.19 -1.55 -1.95
N VAL A 272 0.04 -1.02 -1.55
CA VAL A 272 -1.19 -1.78 -1.34
C VAL A 272 -2.16 -1.39 -2.44
N ASP A 273 -2.21 -2.20 -3.49
CA ASP A 273 -3.17 -2.02 -4.57
C ASP A 273 -4.55 -2.54 -4.14
N GLU A 274 -5.60 -1.84 -4.57
CA GLU A 274 -6.98 -2.01 -4.09
C GLU A 274 -7.09 -2.06 -2.56
N ALA A 275 -6.51 -1.07 -1.89
CA ALA A 275 -6.49 -1.00 -0.42
C ALA A 275 -7.91 -0.93 0.22
N TRP A 276 -8.97 -0.73 -0.57
CA TRP A 276 -10.36 -0.73 -0.09
C TRP A 276 -10.79 -2.08 0.49
N TRP A 277 -10.15 -3.19 0.11
CA TRP A 277 -10.41 -4.50 0.72
C TRP A 277 -10.28 -4.48 2.25
N LEU A 278 -9.31 -3.73 2.78
CA LEU A 278 -9.15 -3.57 4.23
C LEU A 278 -10.13 -2.57 4.84
N MET A 279 -10.62 -1.62 4.04
CA MET A 279 -11.55 -0.57 4.48
C MET A 279 -12.97 -1.10 4.74
N LYS A 280 -13.29 -2.30 4.26
CA LYS A 280 -14.57 -2.99 4.52
C LYS A 280 -14.83 -3.32 5.99
N SER A 281 -13.77 -3.39 6.80
CA SER A 281 -13.86 -3.72 8.23
C SER A 281 -13.17 -2.64 9.06
N GLU A 282 -13.71 -2.38 10.25
CA GLU A 282 -13.13 -1.39 11.16
C GLU A 282 -11.72 -1.81 11.63
N ASP A 283 -11.53 -3.09 11.97
CA ASP A 283 -10.23 -3.62 12.37
C ASP A 283 -9.19 -3.54 11.22
N GLY A 284 -9.59 -3.84 9.98
CA GLY A 284 -8.71 -3.72 8.81
C GLY A 284 -8.31 -2.28 8.52
N ALA A 285 -9.27 -1.34 8.59
CA ALA A 285 -9.03 0.08 8.39
C ALA A 285 -8.16 0.68 9.49
N SER A 286 -8.43 0.32 10.76
CA SER A 286 -7.64 0.71 11.93
C SER A 286 -6.21 0.19 11.85
N PHE A 287 -6.03 -1.06 11.42
CA PHE A 287 -4.71 -1.66 11.22
C PHE A 287 -3.90 -0.92 10.15
N LEU A 288 -4.48 -0.69 8.97
CA LEU A 288 -3.81 0.04 7.88
C LEU A 288 -3.43 1.47 8.31
N PHE A 289 -4.33 2.15 9.04
CA PHE A 289 -4.05 3.45 9.62
C PHE A 289 -2.91 3.41 10.65
N GLY A 290 -2.88 2.38 11.50
CA GLY A 290 -1.78 2.12 12.44
C GLY A 290 -0.43 1.98 11.76
N ILE A 291 -0.37 1.37 10.56
CA ILE A 291 0.83 1.32 9.73
C ILE A 291 1.16 2.72 9.19
N ALA A 292 0.19 3.43 8.60
CA ALA A 292 0.37 4.77 8.03
C ALA A 292 0.98 5.78 9.02
N LYS A 293 0.59 5.72 10.31
CA LYS A 293 1.14 6.60 11.37
C LYS A 293 2.59 6.28 11.75
N ARG A 294 3.04 5.05 11.56
CA ARG A 294 4.31 4.54 12.13
C ARG A 294 5.39 4.27 11.08
N CYS A 295 5.01 3.96 9.84
CA CYS A 295 5.90 3.57 8.75
C CYS A 295 7.11 4.51 8.57
N ARG A 296 6.91 5.83 8.68
CA ARG A 296 7.97 6.84 8.57
C ARG A 296 9.16 6.56 9.50
N LYS A 297 8.90 6.17 10.75
CA LYS A 297 9.96 5.88 11.75
C LYS A 297 10.89 4.76 11.31
N TYR A 298 10.42 3.90 10.40
CA TYR A 298 11.15 2.74 9.89
C TYR A 298 11.61 2.90 8.44
N TYR A 299 11.66 4.13 7.92
CA TYR A 299 12.02 4.40 6.52
C TYR A 299 11.10 3.69 5.51
N LEU A 300 9.85 3.44 5.90
CA LEU A 300 8.82 2.86 5.06
C LEU A 300 7.84 3.94 4.60
N GLY A 301 7.61 4.04 3.29
CA GLY A 301 6.45 4.72 2.72
C GLY A 301 5.32 3.73 2.48
N LEU A 302 4.08 4.12 2.83
CA LEU A 302 2.87 3.38 2.49
C LEU A 302 2.21 4.06 1.28
N ALA A 303 2.04 3.33 0.18
CA ALA A 303 1.27 3.76 -0.97
C ALA A 303 -0.05 2.98 -1.04
N THR A 304 -1.17 3.63 -0.73
CA THR A 304 -2.51 3.06 -0.90
C THR A 304 -3.09 3.47 -2.23
N ILE A 305 -3.61 2.52 -2.98
CA ILE A 305 -4.21 2.74 -4.29
C ILE A 305 -5.61 2.14 -4.29
N THR A 306 -6.59 2.87 -4.80
CA THR A 306 -7.97 2.38 -4.85
C THR A 306 -8.77 3.03 -5.98
N GLN A 307 -9.67 2.24 -6.56
CA GLN A 307 -10.72 2.74 -7.44
C GLN A 307 -11.98 3.12 -6.67
N ASP A 308 -12.23 2.42 -5.57
CA ASP A 308 -13.35 2.67 -4.67
C ASP A 308 -12.99 3.79 -3.69
N VAL A 309 -13.28 5.01 -4.13
CA VAL A 309 -13.09 6.24 -3.36
C VAL A 309 -14.03 6.28 -2.14
N GLY A 310 -15.25 5.76 -2.29
CA GLY A 310 -16.29 5.80 -1.26
C GLY A 310 -15.87 5.08 0.02
N ASP A 311 -15.28 3.89 -0.08
CA ASP A 311 -14.85 3.11 1.08
C ASP A 311 -13.80 3.82 1.93
N PHE A 312 -12.89 4.57 1.29
CA PHE A 312 -11.92 5.40 2.00
C PHE A 312 -12.55 6.65 2.62
N LEU A 313 -13.38 7.36 1.86
CA LEU A 313 -13.91 8.65 2.28
C LEU A 313 -15.05 8.53 3.29
N ASN A 314 -15.77 7.41 3.32
CA ASN A 314 -16.80 7.15 4.32
C ASN A 314 -16.22 6.61 5.64
N SER A 315 -15.00 6.04 5.61
CA SER A 315 -14.32 5.55 6.81
C SER A 315 -13.56 6.67 7.54
N PRO A 316 -13.72 6.81 8.88
CA PRO A 316 -12.93 7.78 9.65
C PRO A 316 -11.42 7.49 9.57
N TYR A 317 -11.04 6.20 9.51
CA TYR A 317 -9.66 5.77 9.32
C TYR A 317 -9.15 6.09 7.91
N GLY A 318 -10.00 5.96 6.89
CA GLY A 318 -9.61 6.28 5.51
C GLY A 318 -9.29 7.76 5.32
N LYS A 319 -10.13 8.66 5.87
CA LYS A 319 -9.81 10.10 5.95
C LYS A 319 -8.48 10.35 6.67
N ALA A 320 -8.23 9.63 7.75
CA ALA A 320 -6.98 9.77 8.51
C ALA A 320 -5.75 9.25 7.75
N ILE A 321 -5.88 8.22 6.90
CA ILE A 321 -4.82 7.76 6.00
C ILE A 321 -4.50 8.83 4.94
N ILE A 322 -5.52 9.47 4.37
CA ILE A 322 -5.35 10.56 3.39
C ILE A 322 -4.58 11.73 4.03
N THR A 323 -4.97 12.15 5.24
CA THR A 323 -4.26 13.26 5.93
C THR A 323 -2.84 12.87 6.35
N ASN A 324 -2.58 11.59 6.60
CA ASN A 324 -1.22 11.06 6.84
C ASN A 324 -0.48 10.71 5.54
N SER A 325 -0.93 11.22 4.39
CA SER A 325 -0.28 11.06 3.08
C SER A 325 0.18 12.41 2.54
N SER A 326 1.50 12.62 2.52
CA SER A 326 2.14 13.82 1.97
C SER A 326 2.02 13.88 0.45
N ILE A 327 1.81 12.75 -0.22
CA ILE A 327 1.60 12.67 -1.66
C ILE A 327 0.18 12.19 -1.93
N GLN A 328 -0.53 12.86 -2.83
CA GLN A 328 -1.89 12.46 -3.18
C GLN A 328 -2.03 12.59 -4.70
N MET A 329 -2.53 11.55 -5.36
CA MET A 329 -2.69 11.53 -6.81
C MET A 329 -4.14 11.23 -7.15
N LEU A 330 -4.84 12.24 -7.69
CA LEU A 330 -6.23 12.15 -8.13
C LEU A 330 -6.24 12.09 -9.66
N LEU A 331 -6.28 10.89 -10.23
CA LEU A 331 -6.44 10.71 -11.67
C LEU A 331 -7.91 10.88 -12.08
N LYS A 332 -8.20 10.72 -13.37
CA LYS A 332 -9.57 10.80 -13.92
C LYS A 332 -10.61 10.12 -13.02
N GLN A 333 -11.68 10.86 -12.71
CA GLN A 333 -12.75 10.41 -11.80
C GLN A 333 -14.08 10.19 -12.53
N SER A 334 -15.01 9.51 -11.84
CA SER A 334 -16.39 9.38 -12.27
C SER A 334 -17.22 10.56 -11.75
N PRO A 335 -18.30 10.98 -12.45
CA PRO A 335 -19.23 11.97 -11.93
C PRO A 335 -19.85 11.60 -10.57
N ALA A 336 -19.97 10.31 -10.26
CA ALA A 336 -20.55 9.84 -9.00
C ALA A 336 -19.64 10.06 -7.78
N THR A 337 -18.32 10.11 -7.97
CA THR A 337 -17.33 10.20 -6.87
C THR A 337 -16.69 11.58 -6.77
N VAL A 338 -16.78 12.40 -7.81
CA VAL A 338 -16.03 13.66 -7.92
C VAL A 338 -16.45 14.70 -6.87
N ASP A 339 -17.74 14.78 -6.51
CA ASP A 339 -18.24 15.75 -5.52
C ASP A 339 -17.66 15.48 -4.13
N LEU A 340 -17.56 14.19 -3.77
CA LEU A 340 -16.99 13.77 -2.50
C LEU A 340 -15.48 14.07 -2.42
N LEU A 341 -14.77 13.90 -3.53
CA LEU A 341 -13.37 14.28 -3.64
C LEU A 341 -13.18 15.79 -3.58
N GLN A 342 -14.02 16.55 -4.28
CA GLN A 342 -14.00 18.02 -4.25
C GLN A 342 -14.12 18.53 -2.81
N GLN A 343 -15.07 18.00 -2.04
CA GLN A 343 -15.26 18.37 -0.64
C GLN A 343 -14.09 17.92 0.25
N THR A 344 -13.59 16.70 0.06
CA THR A 344 -12.53 16.14 0.92
C THR A 344 -11.18 16.85 0.73
N PHE A 345 -10.81 17.11 -0.52
CA PHE A 345 -9.53 17.72 -0.88
C PHE A 345 -9.62 19.24 -1.03
N ASN A 346 -10.81 19.82 -0.77
CA ASN A 346 -11.09 21.24 -0.89
C ASN A 346 -10.71 21.82 -2.26
N LEU A 347 -11.12 21.10 -3.32
CA LEU A 347 -10.81 21.42 -4.71
C LEU A 347 -11.72 22.53 -5.24
N THR A 348 -11.21 23.32 -6.18
CA THR A 348 -12.04 24.30 -6.91
C THR A 348 -12.97 23.60 -7.90
N ASP A 349 -13.95 24.34 -8.42
CA ASP A 349 -14.82 23.83 -9.49
C ASP A 349 -14.00 23.53 -10.76
N GLU A 350 -13.00 24.34 -11.07
CA GLU A 350 -12.09 24.12 -12.21
C GLU A 350 -11.30 22.81 -12.06
N GLU A 351 -10.81 22.51 -10.87
CA GLU A 351 -10.10 21.26 -10.56
C GLU A 351 -11.01 20.04 -10.64
N LYS A 352 -12.26 20.18 -10.19
CA LYS A 352 -13.30 19.17 -10.39
C LYS A 352 -13.54 18.89 -11.88
N PHE A 353 -13.72 19.93 -12.70
CA PHE A 353 -13.90 19.77 -14.15
C PHE A 353 -12.68 19.13 -14.80
N LEU A 354 -11.46 19.55 -14.39
CA LEU A 354 -10.21 18.95 -14.84
C LEU A 354 -10.20 17.44 -14.62
N MET A 355 -10.57 16.95 -13.43
CA MET A 355 -10.62 15.51 -13.13
C MET A 355 -11.65 14.73 -13.96
N LEU A 356 -12.75 15.37 -14.37
CA LEU A 356 -13.78 14.75 -15.22
C LEU A 356 -13.32 14.64 -16.68
N GLU A 357 -12.65 15.68 -17.17
CA GLU A 357 -12.25 15.83 -18.57
C GLU A 357 -10.85 15.27 -18.87
N SER A 358 -10.02 15.06 -17.86
CA SER A 358 -8.65 14.52 -17.98
C SER A 358 -8.57 13.26 -18.85
N ASP A 359 -7.50 13.14 -19.63
CA ASP A 359 -7.20 11.90 -20.35
C ASP A 359 -6.62 10.83 -19.42
N VAL A 360 -6.40 9.62 -19.96
CA VAL A 360 -5.72 8.54 -19.24
C VAL A 360 -4.31 9.00 -18.84
N GLY A 361 -3.94 8.81 -17.57
CA GLY A 361 -2.65 9.26 -17.03
C GLY A 361 -2.59 10.76 -16.71
N GLU A 362 -3.72 11.47 -16.74
CA GLU A 362 -3.82 12.86 -16.33
C GLU A 362 -4.67 13.01 -15.05
N GLY A 363 -4.37 14.03 -14.26
CA GLY A 363 -5.07 14.30 -13.02
C GLY A 363 -4.48 15.47 -12.23
N ILE A 364 -4.70 15.45 -10.92
CA ILE A 364 -4.15 16.41 -9.97
C ILE A 364 -3.17 15.68 -9.05
N PHE A 365 -2.01 16.29 -8.85
CA PHE A 365 -0.94 15.77 -8.01
C PHE A 365 -0.66 16.72 -6.86
N PHE A 366 -0.75 16.21 -5.64
CA PHE A 366 -0.48 16.92 -4.39
C PHE A 366 0.88 16.49 -3.83
N ALA A 367 1.67 17.46 -3.39
CA ALA A 367 2.82 17.25 -2.53
C ALA A 367 2.79 18.26 -1.38
N GLY A 368 2.46 17.78 -0.18
CA GLY A 368 2.20 18.63 0.98
C GLY A 368 0.98 19.52 0.71
N LEU A 369 1.17 20.84 0.80
CA LEU A 369 0.10 21.83 0.61
C LEU A 369 -0.03 22.32 -0.84
N LYS A 370 0.90 21.92 -1.73
CA LYS A 370 0.90 22.34 -3.14
C LYS A 370 0.27 21.25 -4.00
N HIS A 371 -0.47 21.66 -5.01
CA HIS A 371 -0.96 20.76 -6.04
C HIS A 371 -0.85 21.36 -7.43
N VAL A 372 -0.74 20.50 -8.44
CA VAL A 372 -0.67 20.86 -9.86
C VAL A 372 -1.44 19.86 -10.69
N ALA A 373 -1.96 20.31 -11.84
CA ALA A 373 -2.42 19.40 -12.89
C ALA A 373 -1.22 18.64 -13.46
N ILE A 374 -1.24 17.31 -13.41
CA ILE A 374 -0.15 16.44 -13.85
C ILE A 374 -0.54 15.64 -15.09
N LYS A 375 0.45 15.37 -15.94
CA LYS A 375 0.43 14.32 -16.95
C LYS A 375 1.58 13.35 -16.72
N ILE A 376 1.24 12.08 -16.52
CA ILE A 376 2.21 11.00 -16.33
C ILE A 376 2.87 10.70 -17.68
N LEU A 377 4.20 10.65 -17.69
CA LEU A 377 5.00 10.36 -18.88
C LEU A 377 6.07 9.32 -18.55
N ALA A 378 6.08 8.26 -19.34
CA ALA A 378 7.15 7.27 -19.37
C ALA A 378 7.99 7.43 -20.64
N SER A 379 9.28 7.10 -20.54
CA SER A 379 10.10 6.87 -21.73
C SER A 379 9.66 5.60 -22.44
N TYR A 380 10.07 5.44 -23.70
CA TYR A 380 9.80 4.23 -24.50
C TYR A 380 10.25 2.95 -23.77
N THR A 381 11.42 2.97 -23.14
CA THR A 381 11.94 1.82 -22.40
C THR A 381 11.13 1.53 -21.15
N GLU A 382 10.72 2.56 -20.40
CA GLU A 382 9.88 2.37 -19.22
C GLU A 382 8.51 1.80 -19.61
N ASP A 383 7.89 2.30 -20.69
CA ASP A 383 6.59 1.86 -21.21
C ASP A 383 6.56 0.35 -21.49
N GLN A 384 7.60 -0.18 -22.15
CA GLN A 384 7.74 -1.61 -22.42
C GLN A 384 7.81 -2.48 -21.16
N ILE A 385 8.20 -1.92 -20.03
CA ILE A 385 8.35 -2.62 -18.75
C ILE A 385 7.06 -2.53 -17.93
N ILE A 386 6.38 -1.39 -17.97
CA ILE A 386 5.24 -1.09 -17.08
C ILE A 386 3.88 -1.26 -17.73
N THR A 387 3.79 -1.52 -19.04
CA THR A 387 2.50 -1.66 -19.71
C THR A 387 1.63 -2.77 -19.09
N SER A 388 0.31 -2.52 -19.03
CA SER A 388 -0.72 -3.53 -18.74
C SER A 388 -1.51 -3.89 -20.00
N ASP A 389 -1.19 -3.31 -21.17
CA ASP A 389 -1.96 -3.57 -22.40
C ASP A 389 -1.75 -5.02 -22.85
N PRO A 390 -2.81 -5.85 -22.89
CA PRO A 390 -2.70 -7.24 -23.32
C PRO A 390 -2.08 -7.41 -24.71
N ALA A 391 -2.36 -6.50 -25.64
CA ALA A 391 -1.81 -6.58 -26.99
C ALA A 391 -0.29 -6.36 -27.00
N GLN A 392 0.18 -5.39 -26.22
CA GLN A 392 1.62 -5.13 -26.06
C GLN A 392 2.32 -6.27 -25.32
N LEU A 393 1.73 -6.80 -24.25
CA LEU A 393 2.29 -7.94 -23.50
C LEU A 393 2.44 -9.19 -24.38
N LEU A 394 1.45 -9.48 -25.23
CA LEU A 394 1.52 -10.58 -26.20
C LEU A 394 2.62 -10.36 -27.24
N ALA A 395 2.75 -9.15 -27.77
CA ALA A 395 3.81 -8.80 -28.72
C ALA A 395 5.21 -8.95 -28.10
N ILE A 396 5.40 -8.47 -26.87
CA ILE A 396 6.64 -8.61 -26.12
C ILE A 396 6.97 -10.08 -25.85
N LYS A 397 5.98 -10.89 -25.46
CA LYS A 397 6.16 -12.32 -25.22
C LYS A 397 6.58 -13.06 -26.49
N LYS A 398 5.95 -12.74 -27.62
CA LYS A 398 6.30 -13.31 -28.93
C LYS A 398 7.72 -12.94 -29.35
N ALA A 399 8.10 -11.66 -29.21
CA ALA A 399 9.45 -11.19 -29.53
C ALA A 399 10.53 -11.87 -28.66
N LYS A 400 10.28 -12.09 -27.37
CA LYS A 400 11.19 -12.83 -26.47
C LYS A 400 11.35 -14.29 -26.89
N GLU A 401 10.28 -14.94 -27.34
CA GLU A 401 10.32 -16.33 -27.79
C GLU A 401 11.10 -16.47 -29.10
N GLU A 402 10.85 -15.59 -30.07
CA GLU A 402 11.59 -15.53 -31.34
C GLU A 402 13.09 -15.29 -31.10
N TYR A 403 13.45 -14.37 -30.20
CA TYR A 403 14.85 -14.11 -29.81
C TYR A 403 15.50 -15.33 -29.15
N ARG A 404 14.78 -16.04 -28.27
CA ARG A 404 15.28 -17.26 -27.63
C ARG A 404 15.50 -18.38 -28.65
N GLN A 405 14.61 -18.53 -29.63
CA GLN A 405 14.77 -19.54 -30.69
C GLN A 405 15.94 -19.22 -31.63
N ALA A 406 16.15 -17.94 -31.97
CA ALA A 406 17.30 -17.51 -32.74
C ALA A 406 18.64 -17.80 -32.01
N ASN A 407 18.70 -17.58 -30.69
CA ASN A 407 19.90 -17.84 -29.89
C ASN A 407 20.13 -19.32 -29.53
N LEU A 408 19.14 -20.20 -29.76
CA LEU A 408 19.28 -21.66 -29.60
C LEU A 408 19.73 -22.35 -30.88
N THR A 409 19.73 -21.64 -32.01
CA THR A 409 20.14 -22.14 -33.33
C THR A 409 21.54 -21.70 -33.75
N GLU A 410 22.19 -20.83 -32.96
CA GLU A 410 23.64 -20.58 -32.95
C GLU A 410 24.33 -21.40 -31.85
#